data_AF-A0A0U2W719-F1
#
_entry.id   AF-A0A0U2W719-F1
#
_cell.length_a   1.000
_cell.length_b   1.000
_cell.length_c   1.000
_cell.angle_alpha   90.00
_cell.angle_beta   90.00
_cell.angle_gamma   90.00
#
_symmetry.space_group_name_H-M   'P 1'
#
loop_
_entity.id
_entity.type
_entity.pdbx_description
1 polymer ?
#
loop_
_entity_poly.entity_id
_entity_poly.type
_entity_poly.pdbx_seq_one_letter_code
_entity_poly.pdbx_strand_id
1 'polypeptide(L)'
;MARFSKEQVKAFVKENNLKTMDDVQSALKELFAETLQSMLEAELDTELGYEKHDIKNKTTFIGIDLDGNKDVLGMWIGENESSKFWLSVLNDLKNRGVQDILITCVDNLNGFSQAIAACYPKTEIQKCIIHQIRNSTRYVSYKDLKKVTADLKPIYKAVTEEAALVELDRFEEVWGSKYPLIIRSWRNNWGELATFFKYPPEIRKLIYTTNMIESYHRQLRKVTKGKSIFPTDESLLKMLYLATMDVLRKWTGRVQNWGQIHLQLSVFFPDRVGHHLR
;
A
#
# COMPACT_ATOMS: atom_id res chain seq x y z
N MET A 1 30.12 1.65 40.78
CA MET A 1 29.86 0.55 39.83
C MET A 1 29.60 -0.72 40.62
N ALA A 2 28.44 -1.34 40.45
CA ALA A 2 28.21 -2.67 40.99
C ALA A 2 29.18 -3.65 40.28
N ARG A 3 29.96 -4.41 41.05
CA ARG A 3 30.77 -5.50 40.50
C ARG A 3 29.86 -6.71 40.31
N PHE A 4 29.97 -7.37 39.15
CA PHE A 4 29.33 -8.68 38.96
C PHE A 4 29.72 -9.62 40.09
N SER A 5 28.74 -10.29 40.69
CA SER A 5 28.99 -11.35 41.66
C SER A 5 29.66 -12.54 40.97
N LYS A 6 30.36 -13.39 41.72
CA LYS A 6 30.99 -14.61 41.18
C LYS A 6 29.97 -15.53 40.51
N GLU A 7 28.72 -15.51 40.97
CA GLU A 7 27.62 -16.29 40.40
C GLU A 7 27.18 -15.72 39.05
N GLN A 8 27.07 -14.40 38.94
CA GLN A 8 26.75 -13.72 37.68
C GLN A 8 27.82 -13.95 36.61
N VAL A 9 29.10 -13.91 36.99
CA VAL A 9 30.21 -14.20 36.06
C VAL A 9 30.16 -15.65 35.58
N LYS A 10 29.88 -16.61 36.48
CA LYS A 10 29.74 -18.03 36.09
C LYS A 10 28.54 -18.27 35.17
N ALA A 11 27.41 -17.61 35.43
CA ALA A 11 26.22 -17.69 34.58
C ALA A 11 26.52 -17.13 33.19
N PHE A 12 27.13 -15.94 33.11
CA PHE A 12 27.48 -15.28 31.84
C PHE A 12 28.42 -16.14 30.97
N VAL A 13 29.44 -16.76 31.58
CA VAL A 13 30.37 -17.66 30.87
C VAL A 13 29.66 -18.90 30.33
N LYS A 14 28.72 -19.46 31.10
CA LYS A 14 27.99 -20.67 30.71
C LYS A 14 26.95 -20.39 29.62
N GLU A 15 26.21 -19.30 29.74
CA GLU A 15 25.15 -18.90 28.80
C GLU A 15 25.72 -18.53 27.43
N ASN A 16 26.84 -17.82 27.40
CA ASN A 16 27.51 -17.42 26.16
C ASN A 16 28.54 -18.46 25.67
N ASN A 17 28.64 -19.61 26.34
CA ASN A 17 29.53 -20.72 25.97
C ASN A 17 30.99 -20.28 25.73
N LEU A 18 31.51 -19.40 26.59
CA LEU A 18 32.83 -18.79 26.41
C LEU A 18 33.94 -19.80 26.68
N LYS A 19 34.75 -20.11 25.66
CA LYS A 19 35.85 -21.08 25.77
C LYS A 19 37.21 -20.46 25.42
N THR A 20 37.23 -19.39 24.64
CA THR A 20 38.44 -18.72 24.14
C THR A 20 38.44 -17.23 24.47
N MET A 21 39.60 -16.59 24.35
CA MET A 21 39.70 -15.13 24.51
C MET A 21 38.92 -14.36 23.44
N ASP A 22 38.77 -14.93 22.24
CA ASP A 22 37.97 -14.31 21.17
C ASP A 22 36.46 -14.37 21.48
N ASP A 23 35.99 -15.46 22.11
CA ASP A 23 34.60 -15.55 22.59
C ASP A 23 34.33 -14.48 23.64
N VAL A 24 35.28 -14.29 24.57
CA VAL A 24 35.18 -13.26 25.63
C VAL A 24 35.12 -11.87 25.03
N GLN A 25 35.98 -11.55 24.05
CA GLN A 25 35.94 -10.26 23.37
C GLN A 25 34.64 -10.03 22.59
N SER A 26 34.11 -11.07 21.94
CA SER A 26 32.87 -10.99 21.18
C SER A 26 31.67 -10.79 22.09
N ALA A 27 31.56 -11.56 23.17
CA ALA A 27 30.50 -11.42 24.15
C ALA A 27 30.54 -10.08 24.88
N LEU A 28 31.74 -9.54 25.16
CA LEU A 28 31.85 -8.19 25.73
C LEU A 28 31.44 -7.09 24.74
N LYS A 29 31.71 -7.26 23.43
CA LYS A 29 31.24 -6.33 22.41
C LYS A 29 29.72 -6.36 22.28
N GLU A 30 29.12 -7.54 22.29
CA GLU A 30 27.66 -7.70 22.24
C GLU A 30 27.01 -7.12 23.50
N LEU A 31 27.52 -7.46 24.69
CA LEU A 31 27.04 -6.91 25.95
C LEU A 31 27.12 -5.37 25.98
N PHE A 32 28.21 -4.80 25.47
CA PHE A 32 28.37 -3.35 25.39
C PHE A 32 27.40 -2.70 24.39
N ALA A 33 27.18 -3.34 23.24
CA ALA A 33 26.21 -2.88 22.24
C ALA A 33 24.78 -2.92 22.79
N GLU A 34 24.40 -4.02 23.45
CA GLU A 34 23.08 -4.16 24.09
C GLU A 34 22.89 -3.16 25.24
N THR A 35 23.94 -2.91 26.04
CA THR A 35 23.89 -1.93 27.12
C THR A 35 23.72 -0.51 26.57
N LEU A 36 24.48 -0.12 25.55
CA LEU A 36 24.33 1.19 24.91
C LEU A 36 22.95 1.36 24.27
N GLN A 37 22.45 0.33 23.60
CA GLN A 37 21.12 0.34 23.03
C GLN A 37 20.06 0.51 24.13
N SER A 38 20.16 -0.24 25.23
CA SER A 38 19.23 -0.17 26.36
C SER A 38 19.26 1.19 27.04
N MET A 39 20.43 1.82 27.18
CA MET A 39 20.56 3.18 27.71
C MET A 39 19.90 4.21 26.79
N LEU A 40 20.11 4.12 25.48
CA LEU A 40 19.48 5.00 24.51
C LEU A 40 17.96 4.83 24.49
N GLU A 41 17.48 3.59 24.55
CA GLU A 41 16.05 3.28 24.63
C GLU A 41 15.42 3.81 25.93
N ALA A 42 16.12 3.69 27.06
CA ALA A 42 15.65 4.23 28.34
C ALA A 42 15.61 5.78 28.33
N GLU A 43 16.62 6.46 27.78
CA GLU A 43 16.60 7.92 27.63
C GLU A 43 15.44 8.39 26.73
N LEU A 44 15.18 7.67 25.63
CA LEU A 44 14.05 7.95 24.73
C LEU A 44 12.70 7.83 25.45
N ASP A 45 12.54 6.82 26.32
CA ASP A 45 11.28 6.54 27.03
C ASP A 45 11.08 7.49 28.24
N THR A 46 12.12 7.72 29.05
CA THR A 46 12.00 8.45 30.33
C THR A 46 12.21 9.97 30.24
N GLU A 47 13.08 10.49 29.37
CA GLU A 47 13.30 11.94 29.26
C GLU A 47 12.50 12.59 28.13
N LEU A 48 12.19 11.84 27.07
CA LEU A 48 11.57 12.39 25.86
C LEU A 48 10.15 11.85 25.57
N GLY A 49 9.68 10.87 26.34
CA GLY A 49 8.30 10.37 26.28
C GLY A 49 7.95 9.60 25.01
N TYR A 50 8.92 8.93 24.38
CA TYR A 50 8.68 8.17 23.15
C TYR A 50 8.20 6.75 23.42
N GLU A 51 6.94 6.44 23.10
CA GLU A 51 6.46 5.05 23.15
C GLU A 51 7.12 4.19 22.04
N LYS A 52 7.70 3.06 22.45
CA LYS A 52 8.33 2.10 21.54
C LYS A 52 7.25 1.36 20.72
N HIS A 53 7.40 1.34 19.40
CA HIS A 53 6.62 0.55 18.42
C HIS A 53 5.24 1.09 17.96
N ASP A 54 5.07 2.40 17.80
CA ASP A 54 3.91 2.92 17.08
C ASP A 54 4.05 2.71 15.55
N ILE A 55 3.46 1.63 15.03
CA ILE A 55 3.47 1.30 13.61
C ILE A 55 2.32 2.07 12.94
N LYS A 56 2.61 3.27 12.44
CA LYS A 56 1.62 4.06 11.68
C LYS A 56 1.58 3.67 10.20
N ASN A 57 0.37 3.54 9.69
CA ASN A 57 0.12 3.34 8.27
C ASN A 57 0.30 4.66 7.50
N LYS A 58 0.82 4.53 6.27
CA LYS A 58 1.07 5.66 5.38
C LYS A 58 0.22 5.48 4.14
N THR A 59 -0.64 6.45 3.86
CA THR A 59 -1.41 6.46 2.63
C THR A 59 -0.99 7.61 1.75
N THR A 60 -0.81 7.33 0.46
CA THR A 60 -0.52 8.31 -0.57
C THR A 60 -1.64 8.27 -1.60
N PHE A 61 -2.12 9.46 -2.00
CA PHE A 61 -3.00 9.60 -3.14
C PHE A 61 -2.22 10.20 -4.30
N ILE A 62 -2.31 9.55 -5.46
CA ILE A 62 -1.68 10.00 -6.70
C ILE A 62 -2.80 10.18 -7.72
N GLY A 63 -2.87 11.37 -8.32
CA GLY A 63 -3.89 11.74 -9.30
C GLY A 63 -3.30 11.93 -10.69
N ILE A 64 -4.18 11.85 -11.68
CA ILE A 64 -3.91 12.28 -13.05
C ILE A 64 -4.96 13.32 -13.39
N ASP A 65 -4.52 14.52 -13.79
CA ASP A 65 -5.41 15.60 -14.21
C ASP A 65 -5.96 15.38 -15.63
N LEU A 66 -6.86 16.27 -16.09
CA LEU A 66 -7.42 16.18 -17.44
C LEU A 66 -6.40 16.50 -18.55
N ASP A 67 -5.27 17.13 -18.21
CA ASP A 67 -4.15 17.36 -19.13
C ASP A 67 -3.20 16.16 -19.24
N GLY A 68 -3.39 15.13 -18.41
CA GLY A 68 -2.61 13.90 -18.38
C GLY A 68 -1.34 14.00 -17.57
N ASN A 69 -1.20 15.02 -16.72
CA ASN A 69 -0.10 15.17 -15.79
C ASN A 69 -0.39 14.36 -14.53
N LYS A 70 0.66 13.73 -14.00
CA LYS A 70 0.60 12.96 -12.76
C LYS A 70 1.05 13.85 -11.62
N ASP A 71 0.35 13.79 -10.49
CA ASP A 71 0.77 14.49 -9.29
C ASP A 71 0.42 13.72 -8.02
N VAL A 72 1.14 13.98 -6.93
CA VAL A 72 0.86 13.45 -5.60
C VAL A 72 -0.10 14.40 -4.90
N LEU A 73 -1.37 14.01 -4.80
CA LEU A 73 -2.43 14.83 -4.19
C LEU A 73 -2.25 14.99 -2.68
N GLY A 74 -1.60 14.02 -2.04
CA GLY A 74 -1.21 14.14 -0.65
C GLY A 74 -0.70 12.85 -0.04
N MET A 75 -0.22 13.00 1.19
CA MET A 75 0.25 11.92 2.04
C MET A 75 -0.35 12.12 3.43
N TRP A 76 -0.89 11.05 4.00
CA TRP A 76 -1.45 11.05 5.34
C TRP A 76 -0.82 9.93 6.15
N ILE A 77 -0.49 10.23 7.39
CA ILE A 77 -0.04 9.26 8.38
C ILE A 77 -1.22 9.04 9.31
N GLY A 78 -1.61 7.79 9.49
CA GLY A 78 -2.71 7.41 10.36
C GLY A 78 -2.34 6.19 11.20
N GLU A 79 -2.77 6.19 12.45
CA GLU A 79 -2.61 5.05 13.36
C GLU A 79 -3.47 3.87 12.89
N ASN A 80 -4.68 4.15 12.40
CA ASN A 80 -5.64 3.14 11.96
C ASN A 80 -6.34 3.52 10.64
N GLU A 81 -6.37 2.58 9.69
CA GLU A 81 -7.09 2.67 8.40
C GLU A 81 -8.60 2.48 8.57
N SER A 82 -9.21 3.30 9.44
CA SER A 82 -10.65 3.25 9.74
C SER A 82 -11.48 4.00 8.70
N SER A 83 -12.79 3.69 8.61
CA SER A 83 -13.72 4.45 7.76
C SER A 83 -13.73 5.95 8.07
N LYS A 84 -13.55 6.34 9.35
CA LYS A 84 -13.47 7.75 9.76
C LYS A 84 -12.22 8.43 9.21
N PHE A 85 -11.09 7.73 9.22
CA PHE A 85 -9.85 8.21 8.63
C PHE A 85 -10.00 8.42 7.12
N TRP A 86 -10.61 7.48 6.40
CA TRP A 86 -10.83 7.64 4.97
C TRP A 86 -11.74 8.83 4.63
N LEU A 87 -12.79 9.03 5.42
CA LEU A 87 -13.67 10.21 5.27
C LEU A 87 -12.92 11.51 5.53
N SER A 88 -12.02 11.58 6.53
CA SER A 88 -11.25 12.80 6.78
C SER A 88 -10.31 13.12 5.62
N VAL A 89 -9.62 12.10 5.07
CA VAL A 89 -8.73 12.26 3.91
C VAL A 89 -9.50 12.75 2.68
N LEU A 90 -10.65 12.16 2.36
CA LEU A 90 -11.44 12.54 1.20
C LEU A 90 -12.08 13.93 1.34
N ASN A 91 -12.50 14.31 2.55
CA ASN A 91 -12.99 15.66 2.83
C ASN A 91 -11.87 16.71 2.76
N ASP A 92 -10.66 16.38 3.19
CA ASP A 92 -9.49 17.25 3.01
C ASP A 92 -9.19 17.51 1.53
N LEU A 93 -9.21 16.46 0.69
CA LEU A 93 -9.12 16.63 -0.78
C LEU A 93 -10.21 17.54 -1.34
N LYS A 94 -11.45 17.38 -0.86
CA LYS A 94 -12.58 18.22 -1.28
C LYS A 94 -12.40 19.68 -0.87
N ASN A 95 -11.93 19.92 0.36
CA ASN A 95 -11.65 21.26 0.88
C ASN A 95 -10.48 21.94 0.15
N ARG A 96 -9.53 21.17 -0.38
CA ARG A 96 -8.44 21.68 -1.24
C ARG A 96 -8.90 22.00 -2.67
N GLY A 97 -10.16 21.74 -3.01
CA GLY A 97 -10.77 22.12 -4.29
C GLY A 97 -10.97 20.98 -5.28
N VAL A 98 -10.76 19.72 -4.89
CA VAL A 98 -11.13 18.57 -5.74
C VAL A 98 -12.66 18.50 -5.81
N GLN A 99 -13.21 18.88 -6.96
CA GLN A 99 -14.66 18.91 -7.16
C GLN A 99 -15.20 17.52 -7.51
N ASP A 100 -14.47 16.79 -8.33
CA ASP A 100 -14.96 15.55 -8.92
C ASP A 100 -13.85 14.56 -9.25
N ILE A 101 -14.14 13.26 -9.16
CA ILE A 101 -13.21 12.17 -9.45
C ILE A 101 -13.91 11.15 -10.35
N LEU A 102 -13.38 10.90 -11.55
CA LEU A 102 -14.01 9.97 -12.49
C LEU A 102 -13.87 8.53 -12.02
N ILE A 103 -12.63 8.09 -11.79
CA ILE A 103 -12.27 6.71 -11.45
C ILE A 103 -11.30 6.75 -10.27
N THR A 104 -11.58 5.97 -9.22
CA THR A 104 -10.64 5.75 -8.12
C THR A 104 -10.22 4.29 -8.07
N CYS A 105 -8.91 4.04 -8.22
CA CYS A 105 -8.33 2.73 -8.02
C CYS A 105 -7.88 2.58 -6.56
N VAL A 106 -8.43 1.60 -5.85
CA VAL A 106 -8.18 1.39 -4.43
C VAL A 106 -7.69 -0.01 -4.14
N ASP A 107 -6.94 -0.14 -3.06
CA ASP A 107 -6.62 -1.43 -2.47
C ASP A 107 -7.87 -2.01 -1.79
N ASN A 108 -7.84 -3.30 -1.46
CA ASN A 108 -8.95 -3.96 -0.77
C ASN A 108 -8.95 -3.59 0.73
N LEU A 109 -9.25 -2.32 1.03
CA LEU A 109 -9.27 -1.72 2.36
C LEU A 109 -10.71 -1.63 2.88
N ASN A 110 -10.88 -1.98 4.16
CA ASN A 110 -12.19 -1.96 4.78
C ASN A 110 -12.71 -0.52 4.93
N GLY A 111 -13.96 -0.28 4.55
CA GLY A 111 -14.61 1.01 4.77
C GLY A 111 -14.25 2.11 3.77
N PHE A 112 -13.26 1.89 2.89
CA PHE A 112 -12.80 2.93 1.99
C PHE A 112 -13.77 3.16 0.82
N SER A 113 -14.33 2.09 0.23
CA SER A 113 -15.35 2.22 -0.82
C SER A 113 -16.57 3.00 -0.35
N GLN A 114 -17.02 2.77 0.88
CA GLN A 114 -18.14 3.51 1.49
C GLN A 114 -17.79 4.99 1.71
N ALA A 115 -16.56 5.30 2.11
CA ALA A 115 -16.10 6.66 2.26
C ALA A 115 -16.05 7.41 0.92
N ILE A 116 -15.59 6.74 -0.15
CA ILE A 116 -15.59 7.30 -1.51
C ILE A 116 -17.03 7.57 -1.96
N ALA A 117 -17.93 6.61 -1.82
CA ALA A 117 -19.33 6.78 -2.19
C ALA A 117 -20.02 7.93 -1.42
N ALA A 118 -19.61 8.19 -0.17
CA ALA A 118 -20.13 9.30 0.61
C ALA A 118 -19.60 10.68 0.16
N CYS A 119 -18.30 10.79 -0.16
CA CYS A 119 -17.68 12.07 -0.54
C CYS A 119 -17.84 12.41 -2.03
N TYR A 120 -17.74 11.40 -2.89
CA TYR A 120 -17.78 11.47 -4.35
C TYR A 120 -18.71 10.38 -4.93
N PRO A 121 -20.03 10.56 -4.85
CA PRO A 121 -21.01 9.51 -5.17
C PRO A 121 -21.04 9.11 -6.66
N LYS A 122 -20.56 9.97 -7.56
CA LYS A 122 -20.49 9.70 -9.01
C LYS A 122 -19.21 8.98 -9.42
N THR A 123 -18.28 8.75 -8.51
CA THR A 123 -16.98 8.13 -8.81
C THR A 123 -17.12 6.64 -9.04
N GLU A 124 -16.55 6.14 -10.12
CA GLU A 124 -16.42 4.70 -10.32
C GLU A 124 -15.24 4.15 -9.51
N ILE A 125 -15.51 3.14 -8.69
CA ILE A 125 -14.52 2.53 -7.80
C ILE A 125 -14.00 1.25 -8.45
N GLN A 126 -12.69 1.20 -8.66
CA GLN A 126 -12.00 0.00 -9.09
C GLN A 126 -11.16 -0.56 -7.94
N LYS A 127 -11.43 -1.80 -7.53
CA LYS A 127 -10.53 -2.54 -6.63
C LYS A 127 -9.32 -3.08 -7.38
N CYS A 128 -8.14 -2.94 -6.80
CA CYS A 128 -6.91 -3.40 -7.41
C CYS A 128 -6.87 -4.94 -7.46
N ILE A 129 -6.85 -5.48 -8.69
CA ILE A 129 -6.83 -6.93 -8.93
C ILE A 129 -5.55 -7.58 -8.40
N ILE A 130 -4.40 -6.90 -8.49
CA ILE A 130 -3.14 -7.42 -7.93
C ILE A 130 -3.25 -7.59 -6.42
N HIS A 131 -3.85 -6.63 -5.73
CA HIS A 131 -4.10 -6.73 -4.30
C HIS A 131 -5.13 -7.80 -3.96
N GLN A 132 -6.16 -7.96 -4.78
CA GLN A 132 -7.12 -9.05 -4.64
C GLN A 132 -6.46 -10.43 -4.79
N ILE A 133 -5.58 -10.61 -5.78
CA ILE A 133 -4.80 -11.84 -5.97
C ILE A 133 -3.87 -12.07 -4.78
N ARG A 134 -3.13 -11.05 -4.35
CA ARG A 134 -2.23 -11.15 -3.19
C ARG A 134 -2.98 -11.53 -1.91
N ASN A 135 -4.17 -10.98 -1.69
CA ASN A 135 -5.00 -11.35 -0.56
C ASN A 135 -5.51 -12.79 -0.67
N SER A 136 -5.84 -13.23 -1.89
CA SER A 136 -6.29 -14.60 -2.15
C SER A 136 -5.19 -15.63 -1.87
N THR A 137 -3.95 -15.36 -2.31
CA THR A 137 -2.84 -16.31 -2.18
C THR A 137 -2.37 -16.52 -0.74
N ARG A 138 -2.71 -15.63 0.20
CA ARG A 138 -2.41 -15.79 1.64
C ARG A 138 -3.07 -17.02 2.27
N TYR A 139 -4.20 -17.46 1.71
CA TYR A 139 -4.96 -18.62 2.21
C TYR A 139 -4.61 -19.93 1.49
N VAL A 140 -3.72 -19.86 0.48
CA VAL A 140 -3.40 -20.99 -0.40
C VAL A 140 -2.15 -21.70 0.09
N SER A 141 -2.19 -23.03 0.13
CA SER A 141 -0.98 -23.81 0.46
C SER A 141 0.08 -23.67 -0.64
N TYR A 142 1.36 -23.75 -0.27
CA TYR A 142 2.48 -23.62 -1.21
C TYR A 142 2.38 -24.60 -2.41
N LYS A 143 1.86 -25.82 -2.18
CA LYS A 143 1.69 -26.84 -3.22
C LYS A 143 0.70 -26.43 -4.32
N ASP A 144 -0.36 -25.72 -3.95
CA ASP A 144 -1.42 -25.32 -4.87
C ASP A 144 -1.22 -23.91 -5.44
N LEU A 145 -0.37 -23.10 -4.81
CA LEU A 145 -0.16 -21.68 -5.14
C LEU A 145 0.04 -21.45 -6.65
N LYS A 146 0.87 -22.26 -7.30
CA LYS A 146 1.14 -22.16 -8.74
C LYS A 146 -0.11 -22.46 -9.59
N LYS A 147 -0.90 -23.47 -9.20
CA LYS A 147 -2.12 -23.87 -9.93
C LYS A 147 -3.22 -22.84 -9.74
N VAL A 148 -3.49 -22.45 -8.49
CA VAL A 148 -4.48 -21.41 -8.15
C VAL A 148 -4.17 -20.10 -8.86
N THR A 149 -2.91 -19.66 -8.89
CA THR A 149 -2.54 -18.41 -9.59
C THR A 149 -2.70 -18.53 -11.11
N ALA A 150 -2.47 -19.72 -11.68
CA ALA A 150 -2.71 -19.96 -13.10
C ALA A 150 -4.21 -19.92 -13.43
N ASP A 151 -5.05 -20.49 -12.58
CA ASP A 151 -6.50 -20.55 -12.77
C ASP A 151 -7.21 -19.22 -12.46
N LEU A 152 -6.61 -18.35 -11.63
CA LEU A 152 -7.09 -16.97 -11.43
C LEU A 152 -6.80 -16.07 -12.64
N LYS A 153 -5.82 -16.41 -13.47
CA LYS A 153 -5.36 -15.57 -14.58
C LYS A 153 -6.40 -15.37 -15.69
N PRO A 154 -7.15 -16.38 -16.15
CA PRO A 154 -8.26 -16.21 -17.08
C PRO A 154 -9.29 -15.18 -16.64
N ILE A 155 -9.64 -15.13 -15.35
CA ILE A 155 -10.68 -14.26 -14.80
C ILE A 155 -10.42 -12.79 -15.14
N TYR A 156 -9.25 -12.26 -14.78
CA TYR A 156 -8.92 -10.85 -15.02
C TYR A 156 -8.32 -10.57 -16.40
N LYS A 157 -8.00 -11.61 -17.18
CA LYS A 157 -7.54 -11.47 -18.58
C LYS A 157 -8.65 -11.64 -19.60
N ALA A 158 -9.86 -11.96 -19.17
CA ALA A 158 -11.02 -12.03 -20.03
C ALA A 158 -11.23 -10.72 -20.83
N VAL A 159 -11.89 -10.83 -21.98
CA VAL A 159 -12.18 -9.67 -22.83
C VAL A 159 -13.37 -8.88 -22.29
N THR A 160 -14.41 -9.61 -21.85
CA THR A 160 -15.67 -9.06 -21.34
C THR A 160 -15.93 -9.53 -19.91
N GLU A 161 -16.83 -8.83 -19.23
CA GLU A 161 -17.22 -9.16 -17.86
C GLU A 161 -17.92 -10.53 -17.79
N GLU A 162 -18.74 -10.87 -18.79
CA GLU A 162 -19.47 -12.14 -18.85
C GLU A 162 -18.52 -13.32 -18.97
N ALA A 163 -17.50 -13.21 -19.82
CA ALA A 163 -16.46 -14.22 -19.95
C ALA A 163 -15.67 -14.38 -18.63
N ALA A 164 -15.42 -13.27 -17.93
CA ALA A 164 -14.74 -13.27 -16.65
C ALA A 164 -15.56 -13.96 -15.54
N LEU A 165 -16.89 -13.78 -15.56
CA LEU A 165 -17.81 -14.47 -14.65
C LEU A 165 -17.82 -15.97 -14.89
N VAL A 166 -17.85 -16.41 -16.14
CA VAL A 166 -17.78 -17.85 -16.49
C VAL A 166 -16.47 -18.46 -15.98
N GLU A 167 -15.34 -17.77 -16.13
CA GLU A 167 -14.06 -18.24 -15.59
C GLU A 167 -14.04 -18.22 -14.05
N LEU A 168 -14.74 -17.29 -13.40
CA LEU A 168 -14.89 -17.27 -11.94
C LEU A 168 -15.75 -18.45 -11.45
N ASP A 169 -16.83 -18.78 -12.17
CA ASP A 169 -17.68 -19.95 -11.89
C ASP A 169 -16.86 -21.24 -12.01
N ARG A 170 -16.08 -21.37 -13.08
CA ARG A 170 -15.16 -22.51 -13.28
C ARG A 170 -14.11 -22.60 -12.18
N PHE A 171 -13.57 -21.47 -11.73
CA PHE A 171 -12.63 -21.42 -10.62
C PHE A 171 -13.29 -21.89 -9.30
N GLU A 172 -14.55 -21.53 -9.08
CA GLU A 172 -15.36 -22.01 -7.95
C GLU A 172 -15.61 -23.53 -7.98
N GLU A 173 -15.88 -24.11 -9.14
CA GLU A 173 -16.04 -25.57 -9.27
C GLU A 173 -14.78 -26.34 -8.85
N VAL A 174 -13.60 -25.85 -9.24
CA VAL A 174 -12.33 -26.53 -8.98
C VAL A 174 -11.84 -26.28 -7.55
N TRP A 175 -11.90 -25.03 -7.08
CA TRP A 175 -11.25 -24.60 -5.84
C TRP A 175 -12.21 -24.22 -4.72
N GLY A 176 -13.51 -24.08 -4.98
CA GLY A 176 -14.49 -23.59 -4.02
C GLY A 176 -14.66 -24.49 -2.79
N SER A 177 -14.49 -25.80 -2.94
CA SER A 177 -14.52 -26.76 -1.82
C SER A 177 -13.30 -26.60 -0.89
N LYS A 178 -12.12 -26.32 -1.45
CA LYS A 178 -10.86 -26.25 -0.70
C LYS A 178 -10.56 -24.86 -0.16
N TYR A 179 -10.88 -23.82 -0.93
CA TYR A 179 -10.58 -22.42 -0.63
C TYR A 179 -11.83 -21.52 -0.74
N PRO A 180 -12.91 -21.79 0.03
CA PRO A 180 -14.17 -21.06 -0.08
C PRO A 180 -14.03 -19.56 0.23
N LEU A 181 -13.06 -19.18 1.07
CA LEU A 181 -12.78 -17.78 1.41
C LEU A 181 -12.34 -16.96 0.20
N ILE A 182 -11.63 -17.56 -0.76
CA ILE A 182 -11.20 -16.88 -1.98
C ILE A 182 -12.43 -16.54 -2.82
N ILE A 183 -13.29 -17.53 -3.07
CA ILE A 183 -14.51 -17.35 -3.86
C ILE A 183 -15.40 -16.26 -3.25
N ARG A 184 -15.68 -16.36 -1.95
CA ARG A 184 -16.47 -15.35 -1.23
C ARG A 184 -15.87 -13.96 -1.36
N SER A 185 -14.55 -13.83 -1.24
CA SER A 185 -13.87 -12.55 -1.40
C SER A 185 -14.01 -11.98 -2.82
N TRP A 186 -13.85 -12.81 -3.86
CA TRP A 186 -13.99 -12.38 -5.25
C TRP A 186 -15.43 -12.00 -5.59
N ARG A 187 -16.41 -12.82 -5.20
CA ARG A 187 -17.85 -12.55 -5.41
C ARG A 187 -18.30 -11.28 -4.71
N ASN A 188 -17.95 -11.11 -3.44
CA ASN A 188 -18.33 -9.92 -2.66
C ASN A 188 -17.74 -8.63 -3.24
N ASN A 189 -16.54 -8.72 -3.82
CA ASN A 189 -15.86 -7.56 -4.40
C ASN A 189 -16.08 -7.43 -5.91
N TRP A 190 -16.88 -8.30 -6.54
CA TRP A 190 -16.93 -8.43 -8.00
C TRP A 190 -17.33 -7.12 -8.69
N GLY A 191 -18.36 -6.43 -8.21
CA GLY A 191 -18.81 -5.18 -8.83
C GLY A 191 -17.71 -4.11 -8.93
N GLU A 192 -16.87 -3.99 -7.89
CA GLU A 192 -15.74 -3.07 -7.89
C GLU A 192 -14.50 -3.65 -8.58
N LEU A 193 -14.38 -4.98 -8.69
CA LEU A 193 -13.28 -5.63 -9.42
C LEU A 193 -13.50 -5.62 -10.93
N ALA A 194 -14.75 -5.69 -11.39
CA ALA A 194 -15.14 -5.77 -12.79
C ALA A 194 -15.30 -4.40 -13.46
N THR A 195 -15.23 -3.30 -12.70
CA THR A 195 -15.44 -1.94 -13.22
C THR A 195 -14.55 -1.62 -14.44
N PHE A 196 -13.31 -2.13 -14.49
CA PHE A 196 -12.42 -1.93 -15.62
C PHE A 196 -12.95 -2.52 -16.94
N PHE A 197 -13.83 -3.53 -16.92
CA PHE A 197 -14.39 -4.14 -18.13
C PHE A 197 -15.24 -3.16 -18.94
N LYS A 198 -15.83 -2.15 -18.29
CA LYS A 198 -16.60 -1.08 -18.97
C LYS A 198 -15.75 -0.28 -19.94
N TYR A 199 -14.44 -0.20 -19.70
CA TYR A 199 -13.55 0.70 -20.42
C TYR A 199 -12.78 0.00 -21.54
N PRO A 200 -12.33 0.74 -22.57
CA PRO A 200 -11.49 0.22 -23.63
C PRO A 200 -10.05 -0.07 -23.14
N PRO A 201 -9.25 -0.85 -23.90
CA PRO A 201 -7.92 -1.29 -23.51
C PRO A 201 -6.96 -0.18 -23.04
N GLU A 202 -7.09 1.03 -23.59
CA GLU A 202 -6.26 2.19 -23.28
C GLU A 202 -6.46 2.63 -21.82
N ILE A 203 -7.71 2.77 -21.38
CA ILE A 203 -8.07 3.11 -20.00
C ILE A 203 -7.81 1.91 -19.08
N ARG A 204 -8.11 0.68 -19.53
CA ARG A 204 -7.80 -0.54 -18.76
C ARG A 204 -6.31 -0.58 -18.40
N LYS A 205 -5.42 -0.31 -19.35
CA LYS A 205 -3.97 -0.30 -19.11
C LYS A 205 -3.57 0.70 -18.02
N LEU A 206 -4.23 1.87 -17.97
CA LEU A 206 -4.01 2.87 -16.93
C LEU A 206 -4.49 2.39 -15.55
N ILE A 207 -5.66 1.74 -15.50
CA ILE A 207 -6.22 1.16 -14.28
C ILE A 207 -5.33 0.02 -13.75
N TYR A 208 -4.83 -0.83 -14.64
CA TYR A 208 -4.05 -2.02 -14.28
C TYR A 208 -2.61 -1.72 -13.86
N THR A 209 -2.02 -0.63 -14.35
CA THR A 209 -0.60 -0.39 -14.13
C THR A 209 -0.35 0.13 -12.71
N THR A 210 0.29 -0.70 -11.89
CA THR A 210 0.79 -0.28 -10.57
C THR A 210 2.15 0.41 -10.66
N ASN A 211 2.72 0.56 -11.86
CA ASN A 211 4.07 1.10 -12.07
C ASN A 211 4.24 2.49 -11.45
N MET A 212 3.23 3.35 -11.53
CA MET A 212 3.30 4.72 -11.00
C MET A 212 3.44 4.71 -9.48
N ILE A 213 2.50 4.05 -8.79
CA ILE A 213 2.47 3.97 -7.33
C ILE A 213 3.65 3.14 -6.80
N GLU A 214 4.03 2.05 -7.47
CA GLU A 214 5.16 1.21 -7.06
C GLU A 214 6.50 1.93 -7.23
N SER A 215 6.69 2.66 -8.34
CA SER A 215 7.89 3.47 -8.58
C SER A 215 8.03 4.56 -7.52
N TYR A 216 6.93 5.25 -7.20
CA TYR A 216 6.87 6.23 -6.13
C TYR A 216 7.21 5.62 -4.77
N HIS A 217 6.50 4.55 -4.37
CA HIS A 217 6.77 3.85 -3.11
C HIS A 217 8.19 3.27 -3.03
N ARG A 218 8.80 2.89 -4.16
CA ARG A 218 10.20 2.46 -4.20
C ARG A 218 11.15 3.59 -3.81
N GLN A 219 10.90 4.82 -4.26
CA GLN A 219 11.72 5.98 -3.86
C GLN A 219 11.54 6.29 -2.38
N LEU A 220 10.31 6.24 -1.86
CA LEU A 220 10.06 6.41 -0.42
C LEU A 220 10.79 5.33 0.40
N ARG A 221 10.68 4.06 0.02
CA ARG A 221 11.41 2.98 0.69
C ARG A 221 12.92 3.15 0.64
N LYS A 222 13.46 3.71 -0.45
CA LYS A 222 14.91 3.96 -0.59
C LYS A 222 15.41 4.94 0.47
N VAL A 223 14.66 6.02 0.73
CA VAL A 223 15.07 7.03 1.73
C VAL A 223 14.80 6.57 3.17
N THR A 224 13.80 5.71 3.38
CA THR A 224 13.49 5.19 4.72
C THR A 224 14.29 3.94 5.10
N LYS A 225 14.88 3.20 4.14
CA LYS A 225 15.55 1.91 4.42
C LYS A 225 16.68 2.02 5.45
N GLY A 226 17.39 3.15 5.48
CA GLY A 226 18.48 3.39 6.43
C GLY A 226 18.04 3.89 7.81
N LYS A 227 16.74 4.10 8.02
CA LYS A 227 16.19 4.65 9.27
C LYS A 227 15.10 3.72 9.79
N SER A 228 15.44 2.92 10.79
CA SER A 228 14.51 1.99 11.43
C SER A 228 13.47 2.70 12.28
N ILE A 229 13.83 3.82 12.90
CA ILE A 229 12.99 4.57 13.83
C ILE A 229 13.02 6.06 13.45
N PHE A 230 11.86 6.70 13.54
CA PHE A 230 11.70 8.14 13.39
C PHE A 230 11.30 8.74 14.75
N PRO A 231 11.93 9.83 15.20
CA PRO A 231 11.59 10.44 16.49
C PRO A 231 10.17 10.99 16.55
N THR A 232 9.67 11.58 15.44
CA THR A 232 8.33 12.15 15.36
C THR A 232 7.68 11.91 14.00
N ASP A 233 6.34 11.93 13.96
CA ASP A 233 5.58 11.90 12.70
C ASP A 233 5.98 13.04 11.76
N GLU A 234 6.27 14.23 12.31
CA GLU A 234 6.72 15.37 11.52
C GLU A 234 8.09 15.14 10.87
N SER A 235 9.03 14.51 11.59
CA SER A 235 10.35 14.18 11.05
C SER A 235 10.24 13.22 9.86
N LEU A 236 9.30 12.27 9.95
CA LEU A 236 8.98 11.35 8.88
C LEU A 236 8.30 12.06 7.71
N LEU A 237 7.30 12.91 7.97
CA LEU A 237 6.62 13.70 6.93
C LEU A 237 7.59 14.58 6.16
N LYS A 238 8.51 15.29 6.83
CA LYS A 238 9.53 16.12 6.18
C LYS A 238 10.39 15.30 5.23
N MET A 239 10.85 14.12 5.66
CA MET A 239 11.66 13.24 4.83
C MET A 239 10.90 12.73 3.62
N LEU A 240 9.66 12.28 3.83
CA LEU A 240 8.81 11.79 2.76
C LEU A 240 8.49 12.91 1.76
N TYR A 241 8.15 14.11 2.26
CA TYR A 241 7.90 15.29 1.43
C TYR A 241 9.09 15.65 0.54
N LEU A 242 10.31 15.66 1.08
CA LEU A 242 11.51 15.92 0.29
C LEU A 242 11.72 14.87 -0.81
N ALA A 243 11.53 13.59 -0.48
CA ALA A 243 11.58 12.52 -1.47
C ALA A 243 10.48 12.65 -2.53
N THR A 244 9.28 13.08 -2.15
CA THR A 244 8.17 13.37 -3.06
C THR A 244 8.52 14.50 -4.01
N MET A 245 9.09 15.61 -3.52
CA MET A 245 9.54 16.72 -4.36
C MET A 245 10.58 16.27 -5.40
N ASP A 246 11.52 15.40 -5.02
CA ASP A 246 12.49 14.83 -5.97
C ASP A 246 11.87 13.90 -7.00
N VAL A 247 10.78 13.21 -6.66
CA VAL A 247 10.01 12.42 -7.63
C VAL A 247 9.25 13.33 -8.59
N LEU A 248 8.56 14.35 -8.07
CA LEU A 248 7.76 15.27 -8.88
C LEU A 248 8.62 16.03 -9.88
N ARG A 249 9.86 16.42 -9.52
CA ARG A 249 10.84 17.00 -10.45
C ARG A 249 11.14 16.13 -11.67
N LYS A 250 10.96 14.80 -11.57
CA LYS A 250 11.17 13.84 -12.65
C LYS A 250 9.89 13.53 -13.43
N TRP A 251 8.73 13.92 -12.90
CA TRP A 251 7.43 13.75 -13.56
C TRP A 251 7.14 14.93 -14.48
N THR A 252 7.93 15.06 -15.54
CA THR A 252 7.82 16.16 -16.51
C THR A 252 6.98 15.82 -17.74
N GLY A 253 6.62 14.55 -17.92
CA GLY A 253 5.90 14.06 -19.10
C GLY A 253 4.45 13.67 -18.81
N ARG A 254 3.58 13.94 -19.79
CA ARG A 254 2.19 13.45 -19.81
C ARG A 254 2.13 11.94 -19.91
N VAL A 255 1.02 11.36 -19.46
CA VAL A 255 0.71 9.95 -19.68
C VAL A 255 0.75 9.64 -21.18
N GLN A 256 1.36 8.51 -21.54
CA GLN A 256 1.44 8.08 -22.94
C GLN A 256 0.04 7.88 -23.53
N ASN A 257 -0.15 8.31 -24.78
CA ASN A 257 -1.42 8.25 -25.50
C ASN A 257 -2.58 8.99 -24.81
N TRP A 258 -2.29 10.01 -23.99
CA TRP A 258 -3.31 10.73 -23.23
C TRP A 258 -4.43 11.32 -24.10
N GLY A 259 -4.14 11.83 -25.29
CA GLY A 259 -5.17 12.36 -26.19
C GLY A 259 -6.26 11.34 -26.54
N GLN A 260 -5.89 10.07 -26.74
CA GLN A 260 -6.84 8.99 -26.99
C GLN A 260 -7.62 8.63 -25.72
N ILE A 261 -6.94 8.56 -24.57
CA ILE A 261 -7.56 8.28 -23.27
C ILE A 261 -8.58 9.36 -22.91
N HIS A 262 -8.21 10.63 -23.09
CA HIS A 262 -9.05 11.78 -22.79
C HIS A 262 -10.32 11.82 -23.66
N LEU A 263 -10.20 11.49 -24.95
CA LEU A 263 -11.36 11.34 -25.84
C LEU A 263 -12.32 10.25 -25.33
N GLN A 264 -11.78 9.09 -24.96
CA GLN A 264 -12.60 8.00 -24.42
C GLN A 264 -13.26 8.41 -23.10
N LEU A 265 -12.52 9.02 -22.16
CA LEU A 265 -13.08 9.54 -20.91
C LEU A 265 -14.22 10.55 -21.16
N SER A 266 -14.10 11.38 -22.19
CA SER A 266 -15.15 12.32 -22.58
C SER A 266 -16.42 11.63 -23.07
N VAL A 267 -16.30 10.46 -23.71
CA VAL A 267 -17.45 9.65 -24.15
C VAL A 267 -18.12 8.94 -22.97
N PHE A 268 -17.34 8.40 -22.02
CA PHE A 268 -17.89 7.73 -20.84
C PHE A 268 -18.44 8.69 -19.79
N PHE A 269 -17.91 9.91 -19.73
CA PHE A 269 -18.29 10.93 -18.74
C PHE A 269 -18.60 12.29 -19.39
N PRO A 270 -19.60 12.36 -20.31
CA PRO A 270 -19.85 13.55 -21.13
C PRO A 270 -20.14 14.79 -20.29
N ASP A 271 -21.03 14.68 -19.31
CA ASP A 271 -21.45 15.80 -18.46
C ASP A 271 -20.41 16.21 -17.41
N ARG A 272 -19.31 15.46 -17.27
CA ARG A 272 -18.29 15.70 -16.23
C ARG A 272 -16.99 16.20 -16.83
N VAL A 273 -16.60 15.66 -17.99
CA VAL A 273 -15.41 16.08 -18.72
C VAL A 273 -15.73 17.22 -19.68
N GLY A 274 -16.94 17.23 -20.28
CA GLY A 274 -17.35 18.21 -21.29
C GLY A 274 -17.22 19.67 -20.86
N HIS A 275 -17.47 19.97 -19.58
CA HIS A 275 -17.32 21.33 -19.02
C HIS A 275 -15.86 21.82 -18.96
N HIS A 276 -14.91 20.91 -19.06
CA HIS A 276 -13.47 21.18 -19.01
C HIS A 276 -12.79 21.05 -20.37
N LEU A 277 -13.50 20.57 -21.39
CA LEU A 277 -13.06 20.61 -22.79
C LEU A 277 -13.15 22.06 -23.27
N ARG A 278 -12.00 22.72 -23.44
CA ARG A 278 -11.90 24.00 -24.14
C ARG A 278 -11.75 23.79 -25.64
#